data_AF-A6L3Q6-F1
#
_entry.id   AF-A6L3Q6-F1
#
_cell.length_a   1.000
_cell.length_b   1.000
_cell.length_c   1.000
_cell.angle_alpha   90.00
_cell.angle_beta   90.00
_cell.angle_gamma   90.00
#
_symmetry.space_group_name_H-M   'P 1'
#
loop_
_entity.id
_entity.type
_entity.pdbx_description
1 polymer ?
#
loop_
_entity_poly.entity_id
_entity_poly.type
_entity_poly.pdbx_seq_one_letter_code
_entity_poly.pdbx_strand_id
1 'polypeptide(L)'
;MQSKEIQTIIQIAKDIYGETVQVYLFGSRLNDEKRGGDIDLLVRSTGEKKGVLARIRMTARLKLHLGDQKIDVIGDHEDSPVVQEALKNGIQLI
;
A
#
# COMPACT_ATOMS: atom_id res chain seq x y z
N MET A 1 -6.50 -2.72 11.66
CA MET A 1 -6.93 -3.12 10.31
C MET A 1 -7.32 -4.60 10.36
N GLN A 2 -8.32 -5.08 9.62
CA GLN A 2 -8.73 -6.50 9.73
C GLN A 2 -7.69 -7.41 9.07
N SER A 3 -7.41 -8.58 9.67
CA SER A 3 -6.40 -9.53 9.15
C SER A 3 -6.63 -9.92 7.69
N LYS A 4 -7.90 -9.98 7.25
CA LYS A 4 -8.28 -10.28 5.86
C LYS A 4 -7.93 -9.16 4.88
N GLU A 5 -8.03 -7.89 5.29
CA GLU A 5 -7.65 -6.74 4.47
C GLU A 5 -6.13 -6.74 4.23
N ILE A 6 -5.36 -6.98 5.30
CA ILE A 6 -3.88 -7.08 5.23
C ILE A 6 -3.46 -8.20 4.29
N GLN A 7 -4.05 -9.40 4.42
CA GLN A 7 -3.76 -10.52 3.53
C GLN A 7 -4.07 -10.18 2.06
N THR A 8 -5.19 -9.49 1.81
CA THR A 8 -5.58 -9.05 0.47
C THR A 8 -4.55 -8.07 -0.12
N ILE A 9 -4.07 -7.11 0.68
CA ILE A 9 -3.03 -6.15 0.28
C ILE A 9 -1.73 -6.87 -0.07
N ILE A 10 -1.28 -7.77 0.80
CA ILE A 10 -0.05 -8.54 0.62
C ILE A 10 -0.11 -9.36 -0.67
N GLN A 11 -1.21 -10.08 -0.89
CA GLN A 11 -1.37 -10.92 -2.09
C GLN A 11 -1.33 -10.07 -3.37
N ILE A 12 -2.10 -8.98 -3.42
CA ILE A 12 -2.15 -8.11 -4.60
C ILE A 12 -0.79 -7.46 -4.86
N ALA A 13 -0.08 -7.03 -3.81
CA ALA A 13 1.24 -6.44 -3.94
C ALA A 13 2.23 -7.44 -4.56
N LYS A 14 2.28 -8.67 -4.05
CA LYS A 14 3.16 -9.73 -4.56
C LYS A 14 2.84 -10.09 -6.01
N ASP A 15 1.56 -10.21 -6.37
CA ASP A 15 1.14 -10.51 -7.75
C ASP A 15 1.63 -9.46 -8.76
N ILE A 16 1.72 -8.19 -8.35
CA ILE A 16 2.05 -7.07 -9.26
C ILE A 16 3.54 -6.74 -9.24
N TYR A 17 4.14 -6.71 -8.06
CA TYR A 17 5.50 -6.22 -7.84
C TYR A 17 6.52 -7.34 -7.61
N GLY A 18 6.07 -8.58 -7.39
CA GLY A 18 6.90 -9.75 -7.12
C GLY A 18 7.06 -10.05 -5.63
N GLU A 19 7.66 -11.20 -5.33
CA GLU A 19 7.79 -11.72 -3.95
C GLU A 19 8.62 -10.86 -3.00
N THR A 20 9.51 -10.02 -3.54
CA THR A 20 10.42 -9.18 -2.76
C THR A 20 9.90 -7.75 -2.57
N VAL A 21 8.61 -7.51 -2.87
CA VAL A 21 7.98 -6.21 -2.64
C VAL A 21 7.88 -5.92 -1.15
N GLN A 22 8.13 -4.67 -0.79
CA GLN A 22 7.85 -4.15 0.55
C GLN A 22 6.62 -3.27 0.50
N VAL A 23 5.75 -3.41 1.50
CA VAL A 23 4.53 -2.61 1.62
C VAL A 23 4.45 -2.02 3.00
N TYR A 24 4.25 -0.71 3.06
CA TYR A 24 4.09 0.03 4.30
C TYR A 24 2.68 0.62 4.37
N LEU A 25 2.01 0.41 5.49
CA LEU A 25 0.80 1.13 5.87
C LEU A 25 1.21 2.39 6.62
N PHE A 26 0.69 3.54 6.23
CA PHE A 26 0.97 4.79 6.91
C PHE A 26 -0.29 5.67 7.03
N GLY A 27 -0.13 6.89 7.55
CA GLY A 27 -1.20 7.87 7.59
C GLY A 27 -2.29 7.57 8.62
N SER A 28 -3.52 7.98 8.29
CA SER A 28 -4.63 8.06 9.25
C SER A 28 -5.07 6.69 9.79
N ARG A 29 -4.75 5.62 9.08
CA ARG A 29 -5.12 4.23 9.41
C ARG A 29 -4.29 3.60 10.53
N LEU A 30 -3.20 4.24 10.95
CA LEU A 30 -2.36 3.77 12.06
C LEU A 30 -3.08 3.83 13.42
N ASN A 31 -4.10 4.68 13.56
CA ASN A 31 -4.97 4.72 14.73
C ASN A 31 -6.21 3.84 14.51
N ASP A 32 -6.17 2.63 15.06
CA ASP A 32 -7.16 1.56 14.85
C ASP A 32 -8.55 1.83 15.45
N GLU A 33 -8.71 2.94 16.18
CA GLU A 33 -9.98 3.35 16.80
C GLU A 33 -11.01 3.87 15.78
N LYS A 34 -10.57 4.28 14.59
CA LYS A 34 -11.47 4.77 13.53
C LYS A 34 -11.76 3.67 12.51
N ARG A 35 -12.80 2.87 12.79
CA ARG A 35 -13.40 1.98 11.78
C ARG A 35 -13.90 2.85 10.61
N GLY A 36 -13.44 2.59 9.38
CA GLY A 36 -13.87 3.28 8.16
C GLY A 36 -13.02 4.46 7.62
N GLY A 37 -11.72 4.54 7.92
CA GLY A 37 -10.83 5.62 7.41
C GLY A 37 -10.12 5.32 6.09
N ASP A 38 -9.37 6.29 5.54
CA ASP A 38 -8.57 6.12 4.32
C ASP A 38 -7.42 5.11 4.54
N ILE A 39 -7.04 4.34 3.53
CA ILE A 39 -5.88 3.45 3.55
C ILE A 39 -4.76 4.09 2.71
N ASP A 40 -3.68 4.50 3.37
CA ASP A 40 -2.50 5.03 2.69
C ASP A 40 -1.40 3.95 2.65
N LEU A 41 -1.01 3.54 1.45
CA LEU A 41 -0.01 2.49 1.22
C LEU A 41 1.20 3.03 0.46
N LEU A 42 2.39 2.65 0.91
CA LEU A 42 3.64 2.86 0.19
C LEU A 42 4.17 1.52 -0.28
N VAL A 43 4.51 1.44 -1.57
CA VAL A 43 5.06 0.24 -2.18
C VAL A 43 6.51 0.47 -2.59
N ARG A 44 7.40 -0.46 -2.26
CA ARG A 44 8.81 -0.44 -2.67
C ARG A 44 9.21 -1.75 -3.31
N SER A 45 9.75 -1.65 -4.52
CA SER A 45 10.43 -2.76 -5.18
C SER A 45 11.91 -2.74 -4.83
N THR A 46 12.47 -3.91 -4.56
CA THR A 46 13.92 -4.09 -4.30
C THR A 46 14.76 -4.14 -5.58
N GLY A 47 14.12 -4.32 -6.74
CA GLY A 47 14.76 -4.36 -8.05
C GLY A 47 14.31 -3.21 -8.97
N GLU A 48 14.08 -3.53 -10.24
CA GLU A 48 13.57 -2.55 -11.21
C GLU A 48 12.19 -2.02 -10.78
N LYS A 49 12.07 -0.69 -10.77
CA LYS A 49 10.81 0.01 -10.49
C LYS A 49 9.76 -0.35 -11.55
N LYS A 50 8.60 -0.82 -11.11
CA LYS A 50 7.46 -1.18 -11.96
C LYS A 50 6.68 0.06 -12.47
N GLY A 51 6.84 1.20 -11.80
CA GLY A 51 6.35 2.48 -12.31
C GLY A 51 4.83 2.70 -12.16
N VAL A 52 4.33 3.70 -12.88
CA VAL A 52 2.95 4.22 -12.74
C VAL A 52 1.88 3.15 -13.04
N LEU A 53 2.09 2.31 -14.05
CA LEU A 53 1.10 1.29 -14.43
C LEU A 53 0.88 0.24 -13.34
N ALA A 54 1.94 -0.15 -12.63
CA ALA A 54 1.81 -1.07 -11.51
C ALA A 54 1.02 -0.45 -10.34
N ARG A 55 1.27 0.84 -10.07
CA ARG A 55 0.54 1.60 -9.05
C ARG A 55 -0.96 1.63 -9.36
N ILE A 56 -1.33 2.00 -10.59
CA ILE A 56 -2.73 2.04 -11.04
C ILE A 56 -3.39 0.66 -10.93
N ARG A 57 -2.69 -0.41 -11.37
CA ARG A 57 -3.20 -1.79 -11.23
C ARG A 57 -3.44 -2.18 -9.78
N MET A 58 -2.53 -1.81 -8.88
CA MET A 58 -2.67 -2.11 -7.46
C MET A 58 -3.86 -1.36 -6.86
N THR A 59 -3.98 -0.05 -7.09
CA THR A 59 -5.12 0.75 -6.63
C THR A 59 -6.45 0.16 -7.13
N ALA A 60 -6.54 -0.23 -8.40
CA ALA A 60 -7.74 -0.82 -8.97
C ALA A 60 -8.10 -2.19 -8.34
N ARG A 61 -7.12 -3.09 -8.18
CA ARG A 61 -7.36 -4.40 -7.55
C ARG A 61 -7.73 -4.27 -6.08
N LEU A 62 -7.11 -3.36 -5.34
CA LEU A 62 -7.43 -3.12 -3.94
C LEU A 62 -8.88 -2.62 -3.78
N LYS A 63 -9.32 -1.64 -4.58
CA LYS A 63 -10.71 -1.16 -4.58
C LYS A 63 -11.71 -2.28 -4.89
N LEU A 64 -11.39 -3.15 -5.85
CA LEU A 64 -12.26 -4.28 -6.19
C LEU A 64 -12.48 -5.26 -5.03
N HIS A 65 -11.45 -5.48 -4.19
CA HIS A 65 -11.52 -6.48 -3.12
C HIS A 65 -11.88 -5.90 -1.75
N LEU A 66 -11.56 -4.63 -1.50
CA LEU A 66 -11.78 -3.94 -0.23
C LEU A 66 -13.01 -3.00 -0.25
N GLY A 67 -13.62 -2.80 -1.43
CA GLY A 67 -14.81 -1.96 -1.63
C GLY A 67 -14.48 -0.48 -1.83
N ASP A 68 -15.49 0.38 -1.62
CA ASP A 68 -15.43 1.83 -1.86
C ASP A 68 -14.59 2.62 -0.85
N GLN A 69 -13.81 1.91 -0.04
CA GLN A 69 -12.87 2.55 0.85
C GLN A 69 -11.84 3.35 0.04
N LYS A 70 -11.59 4.59 0.45
CA LYS A 70 -10.57 5.41 -0.17
C LYS A 70 -9.19 4.81 0.14
N ILE A 71 -8.52 4.38 -0.92
CA ILE A 71 -7.21 3.73 -0.88
C ILE A 71 -6.27 4.57 -1.74
N ASP A 72 -5.25 5.16 -1.11
CA ASP A 72 -4.16 5.84 -1.78
C ASP A 72 -2.93 4.95 -1.82
N VAL A 73 -2.28 4.88 -2.98
CA VAL A 73 -1.10 4.06 -3.19
C VAL A 73 -0.01 4.95 -3.78
N ILE A 74 1.09 5.08 -3.03
CA ILE A 74 2.33 5.67 -3.50
C ILE A 74 3.20 4.57 -4.09
N GLY A 75 3.55 4.74 -5.36
CA GLY A 75 4.31 3.77 -6.12
C GLY A 75 5.81 3.80 -5.83
N ASP A 76 6.45 2.69 -6.16
CA ASP A 76 7.89 2.47 -6.02
C ASP A 76 8.80 3.48 -6.74
N HIS A 77 8.28 4.17 -7.76
CA HIS A 77 9.00 5.17 -8.53
C HIS A 77 8.99 6.57 -7.91
N GLU A 78 8.11 6.81 -6.95
CA GLU A 78 7.90 8.14 -6.35
C GLU A 78 8.86 8.38 -5.20
N ASP A 79 9.36 9.61 -5.10
CA ASP A 79 10.16 10.11 -3.97
C ASP A 79 9.64 11.50 -3.60
N SER A 80 9.11 11.62 -2.38
CA SER A 80 8.41 12.80 -1.90
C SER A 80 8.51 12.91 -0.37
N PRO A 81 8.21 14.05 0.24
CA PRO A 81 8.17 14.16 1.70
C PRO A 81 7.23 13.13 2.36
N VAL A 82 6.13 12.78 1.68
CA VAL A 82 5.17 11.76 2.15
C VAL A 82 5.80 10.37 2.17
N VAL A 83 6.64 10.05 1.17
CA VAL A 83 7.43 8.81 1.17
C VAL A 83 8.32 8.73 2.41
N GLN A 84 9.03 9.82 2.72
CA GLN A 84 9.96 9.84 3.84
C GLN A 84 9.22 9.64 5.16
N GLU A 85 8.05 10.26 5.29
CA GLU A 85 7.14 10.08 6.43
C GLU A 85 6.64 8.63 6.54
N ALA A 86 6.21 8.03 5.43
CA ALA A 86 5.75 6.65 5.37
C ALA A 86 6.85 5.63 5.72
N LEU A 87 8.09 5.87 5.28
CA LEU A 87 9.22 5.00 5.63
C LEU A 87 9.64 5.16 7.10
N LYS A 88 9.49 6.36 7.67
CA LYS A 88 9.88 6.66 9.04
C LYS A 88 8.86 6.19 10.07
N ASN A 89 7.57 6.42 9.81
CA ASN A 89 6.50 6.22 10.78
C ASN A 89 5.46 5.16 10.36
N GLY A 90 5.59 4.60 9.15
CA GLY A 90 4.71 3.55 8.67
C GLY A 90 5.02 2.18 9.27
N ILE A 91 4.02 1.29 9.24
CA ILE A 91 4.12 -0.10 9.64
C ILE A 91 4.39 -0.93 8.38
N GLN A 92 5.50 -1.66 8.36
CA GLN A 92 5.78 -2.61 7.30
C GLN A 92 4.87 -3.84 7.43
N LEU A 93 4.14 -4.16 6.36
CA LEU A 93 3.24 -5.30 6.28
C LEU A 93 3.94 -6.55 5.75
N ILE A 94 4.85 -6.37 4.77
CA ILE A 94 5.73 -7.37 4.14
C ILE A 94 7.05 -6.73 3.73
#